data_AF-A0A829HVH6-F1
#
_entry.id   AF-A0A829HVH6-F1
#
_cell.length_a   1.000
_cell.length_b   1.000
_cell.length_c   1.000
_cell.angle_alpha   90.00
_cell.angle_beta   90.00
_cell.angle_gamma   90.00
#
_symmetry.space_group_name_H-M   'P 1'
#
loop_
_entity.id
_entity.type
_entity.pdbx_description
1 polymer ?
#
loop_
_entity_poly.entity_id
_entity_poly.type
_entity_poly.pdbx_seq_one_letter_code
_entity_poly.pdbx_strand_id
1 'polypeptide(L)'
;MRAWWRLELASGSSARLLNAARLFGAHHLGGHYDVALSATVFKVELGISDVDHGYYADHALTVARHPSETDERMVVRLLAFGLRAHRLSDVDGELAFGPGLSTPGVPDLRLADYTGRILEWINVGQPDERALGKAASQAEQVLLFPFAAGVATWWRTAGPKVAGLSNLSVVQIPHAAVQQLAQTVDRRVSAQVMVIEGQVTMTIGGVDVTFTPAPLE
;
A
#
# COMPACT_ATOMS: atom_id res chain seq x y z
N MET A 1 -7.66 55.01 -15.09
CA MET A 1 -7.87 54.43 -16.44
C MET A 1 -7.86 52.92 -16.26
N ARG A 2 -9.02 52.25 -16.24
CA ARG A 2 -9.64 51.49 -17.37
C ARG A 2 -8.66 50.45 -17.95
N ALA A 3 -8.97 49.18 -18.19
CA ALA A 3 -10.14 48.33 -18.01
C ALA A 3 -9.66 46.86 -18.22
N TRP A 4 -10.18 45.89 -17.48
CA TRP A 4 -11.00 44.77 -17.98
C TRP A 4 -10.67 44.27 -19.40
N TRP A 5 -10.39 42.96 -19.54
CA TRP A 5 -11.19 42.05 -20.38
C TRP A 5 -11.02 40.59 -19.94
N ARG A 6 -12.16 39.99 -19.60
CA ARG A 6 -12.47 38.56 -19.58
C ARG A 6 -13.19 38.27 -20.90
N LEU A 7 -12.87 37.15 -21.57
CA LEU A 7 -13.63 36.39 -22.60
C LEU A 7 -12.65 35.31 -23.13
N GLU A 8 -12.96 34.05 -23.42
CA GLU A 8 -14.19 33.28 -23.46
C GLU A 8 -13.80 31.79 -23.55
N LEU A 9 -14.67 30.89 -23.11
CA LEU A 9 -14.53 29.43 -23.26
C LEU A 9 -14.74 29.02 -24.72
N ALA A 10 -13.83 28.18 -25.25
CA ALA A 10 -14.11 27.36 -26.43
C ALA A 10 -13.48 25.97 -26.28
N SER A 11 -14.36 24.99 -26.09
CA SER A 11 -14.33 23.60 -26.57
C SER A 11 -13.01 23.00 -27.08
N GLY A 12 -12.70 21.81 -26.55
CA GLY A 12 -12.26 20.68 -27.37
C GLY A 12 -10.78 20.31 -27.30
N SER A 13 -10.56 19.03 -26.99
CA SER A 13 -9.42 18.19 -27.40
C SER A 13 -8.13 18.23 -26.57
N SER A 14 -7.95 17.12 -25.84
CA SER A 14 -6.69 16.34 -25.73
C SER A 14 -5.45 17.08 -25.22
N ALA A 15 -5.30 17.17 -23.90
CA ALA A 15 -4.02 17.51 -23.27
C ALA A 15 -3.21 16.23 -23.01
N ARG A 16 -2.26 15.97 -23.92
CA ARG A 16 -1.17 14.99 -23.73
C ARG A 16 -0.23 15.48 -22.64
N LEU A 17 0.03 14.63 -21.64
CA LEU A 17 1.07 14.81 -20.64
C LEU A 17 2.45 14.84 -21.34
N LEU A 18 3.14 15.98 -21.24
CA LEU A 18 4.54 16.10 -21.61
C LEU A 18 5.41 15.55 -20.48
N ASN A 19 6.12 14.48 -20.80
CA ASN A 19 7.11 13.85 -19.93
C ASN A 19 8.41 14.65 -20.02
N ALA A 20 8.80 15.32 -18.94
CA ALA A 20 10.05 16.07 -18.86
C ALA A 20 11.18 15.16 -18.39
N ALA A 21 11.87 14.52 -19.34
CA ALA A 21 13.14 13.84 -19.09
C ALA A 21 14.16 14.25 -20.17
N ARG A 22 14.89 15.33 -19.90
CA ARG A 22 16.15 15.64 -20.57
C ARG A 22 17.07 16.30 -19.56
N LEU A 23 18.20 15.65 -19.29
CA LEU A 23 19.55 16.22 -19.17
C LEU A 23 20.46 15.09 -18.69
N PHE A 24 21.22 14.47 -19.60
CA PHE A 24 22.70 14.42 -19.59
C PHE A 24 23.19 13.50 -20.71
N GLY A 25 24.35 13.88 -21.26
CA GLY A 25 24.85 13.51 -22.58
C GLY A 25 25.39 12.10 -22.72
N ALA A 26 25.45 11.68 -23.98
CA ALA A 26 25.89 10.38 -24.45
C ALA A 26 27.40 10.14 -24.25
N HIS A 27 27.77 8.91 -23.90
CA HIS A 27 28.84 8.18 -24.56
C HIS A 27 28.51 6.67 -24.57
N HIS A 28 28.73 6.08 -25.73
CA HIS A 28 28.23 4.79 -26.22
C HIS A 28 29.11 3.63 -25.72
N LEU A 29 28.52 2.51 -25.22
CA LEU A 29 29.04 1.13 -25.34
C LEU A 29 27.98 0.12 -24.81
N GLY A 30 27.54 -0.82 -25.67
CA GLY A 30 26.92 -2.10 -25.27
C GLY A 30 25.45 -2.07 -24.81
N GLY A 31 24.51 -1.99 -25.76
CA GLY A 31 23.07 -2.02 -25.47
C GLY A 31 22.55 -3.39 -25.05
N HIS A 32 22.63 -3.71 -23.75
CA HIS A 32 21.52 -4.42 -23.12
C HIS A 32 20.34 -3.43 -23.11
N TYR A 33 19.30 -3.71 -23.89
CA TYR A 33 18.01 -3.07 -23.67
C TYR A 33 17.50 -3.58 -22.32
N ASP A 34 17.87 -2.88 -21.25
CA ASP A 34 17.21 -3.07 -19.97
C ASP A 34 15.80 -2.53 -20.14
N VAL A 35 14.88 -3.41 -20.54
CA VAL A 35 13.47 -3.08 -20.63
C VAL A 35 13.00 -2.92 -19.19
N ALA A 36 13.08 -1.70 -18.69
CA ALA A 36 12.41 -1.31 -17.46
C ALA A 36 10.91 -1.54 -17.69
N LEU A 37 10.42 -2.69 -17.23
CA LEU A 37 9.01 -3.04 -17.30
C LEU A 37 8.22 -1.97 -16.55
N SER A 38 7.24 -1.37 -17.21
CA SER A 38 6.43 -0.31 -16.60
C SER A 38 5.50 -0.88 -15.53
N ALA A 39 5.27 -0.10 -14.47
CA ALA A 39 4.30 -0.47 -13.44
C ALA A 39 2.90 -0.64 -14.06
N THR A 40 2.19 -1.67 -13.59
CA THR A 40 0.81 -1.92 -13.96
C THR A 40 -0.11 -1.13 -13.03
N VAL A 41 -0.95 -0.27 -13.58
CA VAL A 41 -1.93 0.49 -12.78
C VAL A 41 -3.21 -0.32 -12.64
N PHE A 42 -3.67 -0.46 -11.38
CA PHE A 42 -4.94 -1.05 -10.97
C PHE A 42 -5.89 0.04 -10.50
N LYS A 43 -7.15 -0.06 -10.92
CA LYS A 43 -8.26 0.72 -10.36
C LYS A 43 -9.03 -0.19 -9.42
N VAL A 44 -9.14 0.21 -8.17
CA VAL A 44 -9.74 -0.60 -7.11
C VAL A 44 -10.88 0.17 -6.49
N GLU A 45 -12.07 -0.41 -6.49
CA GLU A 45 -13.17 0.04 -5.64
C GLU A 45 -13.14 -0.84 -4.38
N LEU A 46 -12.80 -0.24 -3.23
CA LEU A 46 -12.69 -0.94 -1.96
C LEU A 46 -13.76 -0.43 -1.00
N GLY A 47 -14.75 -1.26 -0.70
CA GLY A 47 -15.68 -0.98 0.40
C GLY A 47 -15.16 -1.54 1.72
N ILE A 48 -15.38 -0.79 2.79
CA ILE A 48 -14.93 -1.13 4.14
C ILE A 48 -16.13 -1.08 5.07
N SER A 49 -16.30 -2.14 5.85
CA SER A 49 -17.27 -2.24 6.96
C SER A 49 -16.54 -2.70 8.22
N ASP A 50 -15.90 -1.76 8.91
CA ASP A 50 -15.18 -1.99 10.15
C ASP A 50 -16.10 -1.65 11.33
N VAL A 51 -16.78 -2.69 11.83
CA VAL A 51 -17.76 -2.58 12.92
C VAL A 51 -17.06 -2.22 14.24
N ASP A 52 -15.85 -2.75 14.44
CA ASP A 52 -15.08 -2.56 15.67
C ASP A 52 -14.75 -1.09 15.93
N HIS A 53 -14.50 -0.33 14.85
CA HIS A 53 -14.20 1.09 14.92
C HIS A 53 -15.37 1.98 14.47
N GLY A 54 -16.49 1.39 14.04
CA GLY A 54 -17.65 2.12 13.51
C GLY A 54 -17.36 2.84 12.18
N TYR A 55 -16.44 2.31 11.37
CA TYR A 55 -16.00 2.92 10.11
C TYR A 55 -16.60 2.21 8.89
N TYR A 56 -17.36 2.97 8.10
CA TYR A 56 -18.01 2.50 6.89
C TYR A 56 -17.72 3.47 5.75
N ALA A 57 -16.99 3.03 4.73
CA ALA A 57 -16.58 3.89 3.63
C ALA A 57 -16.29 3.10 2.36
N ASP A 58 -16.55 3.74 1.22
CA ASP A 58 -16.08 3.29 -0.09
C ASP A 58 -14.88 4.13 -0.53
N HIS A 59 -13.82 3.46 -1.00
CA HIS A 59 -12.60 4.09 -1.48
C HIS A 59 -12.32 3.72 -2.93
N ALA A 60 -12.30 4.74 -3.79
CA ALA A 60 -11.80 4.62 -5.16
C ALA A 60 -10.28 4.81 -5.19
N LEU A 61 -9.54 3.70 -5.30
CA LEU A 61 -8.08 3.67 -5.18
C LEU A 61 -7.41 3.47 -6.54
N THR A 62 -6.23 4.09 -6.70
CA THR A 62 -5.34 3.83 -7.83
C THR A 62 -4.03 3.27 -7.32
N VAL A 63 -3.76 1.99 -7.62
CA VAL A 63 -2.59 1.28 -7.11
C VAL A 63 -1.63 0.99 -8.25
N ALA A 64 -0.40 1.46 -8.13
CA ALA A 64 0.68 1.07 -9.04
C ALA A 64 1.32 -0.23 -8.52
N ARG A 65 1.36 -1.24 -9.39
CA ARG A 65 2.00 -2.52 -9.14
C ARG A 65 3.31 -2.63 -9.91
N HIS A 66 4.41 -2.81 -9.19
CA HIS A 66 5.71 -3.06 -9.83
C HIS A 66 5.69 -4.43 -10.55
N PRO A 67 6.41 -4.63 -11.67
CA PRO A 67 6.45 -5.93 -12.36
C PRO A 67 6.89 -7.10 -11.47
N SER A 68 7.74 -6.84 -10.48
CA SER A 68 8.16 -7.83 -9.48
C SER A 68 7.21 -7.97 -8.28
N GLU A 69 6.16 -7.15 -8.20
CA GLU A 69 5.14 -7.28 -7.16
C GLU A 69 4.10 -8.32 -7.56
N THR A 70 3.91 -9.31 -6.69
CA THR A 70 2.95 -10.40 -6.88
C THR A 70 1.53 -9.96 -6.57
N ASP A 71 0.53 -10.69 -7.10
CA ASP A 71 -0.87 -10.49 -6.75
C ASP A 71 -1.10 -10.64 -5.24
N GLU A 72 -0.48 -11.65 -4.62
CA GLU A 72 -0.51 -11.85 -3.16
C GLU A 72 -0.08 -10.59 -2.40
N ARG A 73 1.04 -9.98 -2.81
CA ARG A 73 1.53 -8.76 -2.15
C ARG A 73 0.59 -7.58 -2.35
N MET A 74 0.04 -7.42 -3.55
CA MET A 74 -0.94 -6.36 -3.83
C MET A 74 -2.20 -6.54 -2.98
N VAL A 75 -2.71 -7.77 -2.85
CA VAL A 75 -3.86 -8.10 -1.99
C VAL A 75 -3.58 -7.71 -0.54
N VAL A 76 -2.41 -8.04 0.00
CA VAL A 76 -2.08 -7.68 1.39
C VAL A 76 -1.93 -6.17 1.56
N ARG A 77 -1.47 -5.42 0.54
CA ARG A 77 -1.48 -3.94 0.59
C ARG A 77 -2.91 -3.38 0.64
N LEU A 78 -3.83 -3.92 -0.16
CA LEU A 78 -5.23 -3.52 -0.12
C LEU A 78 -5.89 -3.86 1.22
N LEU A 79 -5.61 -5.04 1.75
CA LEU A 79 -6.05 -5.45 3.08
C LEU A 79 -5.50 -4.51 4.16
N ALA A 80 -4.21 -4.19 4.12
CA ALA A 80 -3.59 -3.27 5.06
C ALA A 80 -4.21 -1.86 5.00
N PHE A 81 -4.61 -1.39 3.80
CA PHE A 81 -5.42 -0.18 3.67
C PHE A 81 -6.75 -0.34 4.42
N GLY A 82 -7.48 -1.42 4.13
CA GLY A 82 -8.78 -1.73 4.74
C GLY A 82 -8.75 -1.74 6.27
N LEU A 83 -7.73 -2.38 6.86
CA LEU A 83 -7.56 -2.50 8.31
C LEU A 83 -7.17 -1.18 9.00
N ARG A 84 -6.68 -0.19 8.26
CA ARG A 84 -6.17 1.08 8.82
C ARG A 84 -6.99 2.30 8.41
N ALA A 85 -7.91 2.18 7.46
CA ALA A 85 -8.70 3.30 6.96
C ALA A 85 -9.54 4.00 8.05
N HIS A 86 -9.96 3.27 9.10
CA HIS A 86 -10.72 3.86 10.21
C HIS A 86 -9.98 5.04 10.88
N ARG A 87 -8.64 5.05 10.84
CA ARG A 87 -7.80 6.11 11.40
C ARG A 87 -8.03 7.48 10.76
N LEU A 88 -8.58 7.53 9.55
CA LEU A 88 -8.98 8.77 8.90
C LEU A 88 -10.14 9.49 9.63
N SER A 89 -10.82 8.80 10.55
CA SER A 89 -11.83 9.41 11.43
C SER A 89 -11.21 10.13 12.63
N ASP A 90 -9.98 9.74 13.00
CA ASP A 90 -9.29 10.25 14.20
C ASP A 90 -8.25 11.32 13.86
N VAL A 91 -7.85 11.43 12.59
CA VAL A 91 -6.70 12.21 12.15
C VAL A 91 -7.05 13.03 10.91
N ASP A 92 -6.73 14.31 10.94
CA ASP A 92 -6.65 15.16 9.75
C ASP A 92 -5.39 14.81 8.93
N GLY A 93 -5.54 13.86 8.01
CA GLY A 93 -4.43 13.35 7.23
C GLY A 93 -4.82 12.55 5.99
N GLU A 94 -3.86 11.80 5.49
CA GLU A 94 -4.02 10.96 4.30
C GLU A 94 -3.41 9.58 4.53
N LEU A 95 -4.21 8.54 4.27
CA LEU A 95 -3.75 7.16 4.11
C LEU A 95 -3.50 6.91 2.62
N ALA A 96 -2.24 6.73 2.24
CA ALA A 96 -1.85 6.63 0.84
C ALA A 96 -0.91 5.44 0.60
N PHE A 97 -1.06 4.80 -0.57
CA PHE A 97 -0.08 3.83 -1.05
C PHE A 97 1.26 4.50 -1.34
N GLY A 98 2.33 3.86 -0.89
CA GLY A 98 3.68 4.18 -1.34
C GLY A 98 3.97 3.60 -2.74
N PRO A 99 5.18 3.83 -3.26
CA PRO A 99 5.59 3.37 -4.59
C PRO A 99 5.82 1.85 -4.66
N GLY A 100 5.52 1.11 -3.59
CA GLY A 100 5.68 -0.34 -3.50
C GLY A 100 7.15 -0.77 -3.63
N LEU A 101 7.37 -1.95 -4.22
CA LEU A 101 8.71 -2.54 -4.40
C LEU A 101 9.66 -1.74 -5.32
N SER A 102 9.18 -0.70 -5.98
CA SER A 102 10.00 0.09 -6.92
C SER A 102 11.05 0.97 -6.21
N THR A 103 10.86 1.28 -4.92
CA THR A 103 11.74 2.17 -4.18
C THR A 103 12.07 1.55 -2.82
N PRO A 104 13.34 1.25 -2.52
CA PRO A 104 13.74 0.78 -1.21
C PRO A 104 13.62 1.86 -0.12
N GLY A 105 13.24 1.46 1.10
CA GLY A 105 13.28 2.32 2.27
C GLY A 105 12.19 3.39 2.33
N VAL A 106 11.05 3.14 1.67
CA VAL A 106 9.78 3.87 1.78
C VAL A 106 8.69 2.87 2.15
N PRO A 107 7.57 3.30 2.76
CA PRO A 107 6.52 2.38 3.16
C PRO A 107 5.69 1.86 1.99
N ASP A 108 5.00 0.73 2.19
CA ASP A 108 3.98 0.27 1.24
C ASP A 108 2.71 1.11 1.31
N LEU A 109 2.35 1.56 2.52
CA LEU A 109 1.33 2.55 2.80
C LEU A 109 1.79 3.47 3.93
N ARG A 110 1.36 4.74 3.89
CA ARG A 110 1.61 5.68 4.99
C ARG A 110 0.31 6.37 5.38
N LEU A 111 0.08 6.50 6.67
CA LEU A 111 -0.80 7.53 7.22
C LEU A 111 0.06 8.70 7.65
N ALA A 112 -0.14 9.86 7.05
CA ALA A 112 0.56 11.09 7.40
C ALA A 112 -0.44 12.22 7.65
N ASP A 113 -0.12 13.10 8.58
CA ASP A 113 -0.87 14.35 8.75
C ASP A 113 -0.49 15.37 7.66
N TYR A 114 -1.23 16.49 7.59
CA TYR A 114 -0.95 17.54 6.61
C TYR A 114 0.32 18.36 6.85
N THR A 115 1.03 18.13 7.97
CA THR A 115 2.38 18.67 8.18
C THR A 115 3.47 17.78 7.56
N GLY A 116 3.09 16.58 7.10
CA GLY A 116 3.99 15.58 6.53
C GLY A 116 4.58 14.63 7.57
N ARG A 117 4.13 14.70 8.83
CA ARG A 117 4.56 13.76 9.87
C ARG A 117 3.93 12.39 9.60
N ILE A 118 4.75 11.33 9.59
CA ILE A 118 4.27 9.96 9.39
C ILE A 118 3.76 9.43 10.73
N LEU A 119 2.45 9.25 10.82
CA LEU A 119 1.81 8.68 12.00
C LEU A 119 1.92 7.16 11.96
N GLU A 120 1.63 6.56 10.81
CA GLU A 120 1.76 5.11 10.61
C GLU A 120 2.57 4.81 9.35
N TRP A 121 3.65 4.05 9.55
CA TRP A 121 4.43 3.44 8.50
C TRP A 121 3.99 2.00 8.33
N ILE A 122 3.42 1.64 7.19
CA ILE A 122 2.83 0.32 6.98
C ILE A 122 3.63 -0.42 5.90
N ASN A 123 4.13 -1.60 6.26
CA ASN A 123 4.82 -2.52 5.35
C ASN A 123 4.10 -3.87 5.27
N VAL A 124 4.24 -4.52 4.11
CA VAL A 124 3.78 -5.90 3.90
C VAL A 124 4.96 -6.80 3.53
N GLY A 125 4.91 -8.05 3.98
CA GLY A 125 5.94 -9.06 3.71
C GLY A 125 6.97 -9.18 4.83
N GLN A 126 8.21 -9.52 4.47
CA GLN A 126 9.24 -9.99 5.41
C GLN A 126 10.52 -9.15 5.29
N PRO A 127 10.50 -7.84 5.63
CA PRO A 127 11.68 -6.99 5.59
C PRO A 127 12.75 -7.46 6.58
N ASP A 128 14.00 -7.05 6.35
CA ASP A 128 15.09 -7.27 7.30
C ASP A 128 15.02 -6.30 8.49
N GLU A 129 15.80 -6.58 9.53
CA GLU A 129 15.85 -5.78 10.75
C GLU A 129 16.31 -4.34 10.48
N ARG A 130 17.14 -4.12 9.46
CA ARG A 130 17.69 -2.80 9.13
C ARG A 130 16.61 -1.90 8.55
N ALA A 131 15.78 -2.45 7.66
CA ALA A 131 14.64 -1.76 7.10
C ALA A 131 13.60 -1.42 8.18
N LEU A 132 13.35 -2.34 9.12
CA LEU A 132 12.44 -2.11 10.25
C LEU A 132 12.96 -1.03 11.21
N GLY A 133 14.23 -1.07 11.58
CA GLY A 133 14.84 -0.02 12.40
C GLY A 133 14.79 1.36 11.72
N LYS A 134 15.00 1.43 10.40
CA LYS A 134 14.84 2.67 9.64
C LYS A 134 13.40 3.17 9.68
N ALA A 135 12.41 2.32 9.41
CA ALA A 135 11.00 2.68 9.49
C ALA A 135 10.61 3.21 10.89
N ALA A 136 11.05 2.52 11.94
CA ALA A 136 10.77 2.88 13.33
C ALA A 136 11.32 4.27 13.71
N SER A 137 12.43 4.70 13.11
CA SER A 137 12.97 6.05 13.32
C SER A 137 12.24 7.17 12.56
N GLN A 138 11.34 6.83 11.63
CA GLN A 138 10.73 7.78 10.70
C GLN A 138 9.23 7.99 10.93
N ALA A 139 8.61 7.20 11.81
CA ALA A 139 7.17 7.23 12.05
C ALA A 139 6.83 7.08 13.53
N GLU A 140 5.63 7.55 13.92
CA GLU A 140 5.14 7.34 15.28
C GLU A 140 4.84 5.88 15.57
N GLN A 141 4.28 5.16 14.59
CA GLN A 141 4.01 3.73 14.63
C GLN A 141 4.46 3.05 13.34
N VAL A 142 4.97 1.83 13.47
CA VAL A 142 5.27 0.93 12.35
C VAL A 142 4.38 -0.28 12.46
N LEU A 143 3.61 -0.54 11.41
CA LEU A 143 2.76 -1.72 11.30
C LEU A 143 3.32 -2.62 10.21
N LEU A 144 3.55 -3.88 10.56
CA LEU A 144 4.05 -4.88 9.63
C LEU A 144 3.04 -6.01 9.49
N PHE A 145 2.65 -6.28 8.25
CA PHE A 145 1.77 -7.39 7.88
C PHE A 145 2.56 -8.45 7.12
N PRO A 146 3.26 -9.37 7.82
CA PRO A 146 3.96 -10.46 7.15
C PRO A 146 2.96 -11.49 6.66
N PHE A 147 3.26 -12.06 5.49
CA PHE A 147 2.54 -13.15 4.85
C PHE A 147 3.57 -14.05 4.15
N ALA A 148 3.12 -15.21 3.67
CA ALA A 148 3.90 -16.35 3.14
C ALA A 148 4.12 -17.50 4.14
N ALA A 149 4.31 -18.71 3.61
CA ALA A 149 4.57 -19.92 4.40
C ALA A 149 5.83 -19.80 5.28
N GLY A 150 6.80 -18.97 4.89
CA GLY A 150 8.07 -18.79 5.59
C GLY A 150 8.04 -17.83 6.78
N VAL A 151 6.89 -17.23 7.14
CA VAL A 151 6.80 -16.19 8.18
C VAL A 151 7.34 -16.66 9.53
N ALA A 152 6.96 -17.85 9.99
CA ALA A 152 7.43 -18.36 11.28
C ALA A 152 8.96 -18.54 11.34
N THR A 153 9.59 -18.95 10.24
CA THR A 153 11.06 -19.10 10.19
C THR A 153 11.78 -17.77 10.11
N TRP A 154 11.25 -16.83 9.32
CA TRP A 154 11.77 -15.47 9.26
C TRP A 154 11.65 -14.77 10.62
N TRP A 155 10.50 -14.86 11.28
CA TRP A 155 10.25 -14.18 12.55
C TRP A 155 11.16 -14.68 13.68
N ARG A 156 11.44 -15.99 13.75
CA ARG A 156 12.44 -16.55 14.67
C ARG A 156 13.83 -15.91 14.54
N THR A 157 14.17 -15.36 13.37
CA THR A 157 15.45 -14.70 13.12
C THR A 157 15.37 -13.18 13.26
N ALA A 158 14.30 -12.56 12.76
CA ALA A 158 14.13 -11.11 12.74
C ALA A 158 13.59 -10.56 14.08
N GLY A 159 12.60 -11.22 14.68
CA GLY A 159 11.90 -10.79 15.90
C GLY A 159 12.84 -10.41 17.05
N PRO A 160 13.79 -11.29 17.45
CA PRO A 160 14.73 -10.96 18.53
C PRO A 160 15.60 -9.72 18.26
N LYS A 161 15.87 -9.40 16.98
CA LYS A 161 16.67 -8.23 16.59
C LYS A 161 15.88 -6.92 16.63
N VAL A 162 14.55 -7.00 16.55
CA VAL A 162 13.65 -5.83 16.52
C VAL A 162 12.79 -5.69 17.78
N ALA A 163 12.94 -6.59 18.75
CA ALA A 163 12.21 -6.58 20.03
C ALA A 163 12.35 -5.27 20.83
N GLY A 164 13.42 -4.49 20.60
CA GLY A 164 13.61 -3.17 21.21
C GLY A 164 12.85 -2.03 20.54
N LEU A 165 12.20 -2.24 19.39
CA LEU A 165 11.45 -1.22 18.68
C LEU A 165 10.05 -1.10 19.29
N SER A 166 9.89 -0.19 20.26
CA SER A 166 8.65 -0.02 21.01
C SER A 166 7.46 0.48 20.20
N ASN A 167 7.70 1.01 18.99
CA ASN A 167 6.68 1.48 18.06
C ASN A 167 6.43 0.50 16.90
N LEU A 168 6.96 -0.72 16.95
CA LEU A 168 6.70 -1.75 15.95
C LEU A 168 5.59 -2.70 16.42
N SER A 169 4.53 -2.84 15.62
CA SER A 169 3.53 -3.89 15.76
C SER A 169 3.58 -4.82 14.55
N VAL A 170 3.60 -6.13 14.79
CA VAL A 170 3.67 -7.15 13.73
C VAL A 170 2.46 -8.05 13.83
N VAL A 171 1.67 -8.12 12.76
CA VAL A 171 0.41 -8.88 12.70
C VAL A 171 0.39 -9.75 11.46
N GLN A 172 0.54 -11.06 11.66
CA GLN A 172 0.59 -12.03 10.58
C GLN A 172 -0.77 -12.16 9.87
N ILE A 173 -0.72 -12.13 8.54
CA ILE A 173 -1.84 -12.47 7.67
C ILE A 173 -1.68 -13.93 7.20
N PRO A 174 -2.70 -14.80 7.35
CA PRO A 174 -2.62 -16.19 6.93
C PRO A 174 -2.35 -16.35 5.43
N HIS A 175 -1.28 -17.07 5.08
CA HIS A 175 -0.87 -17.20 3.68
C HIS A 175 -1.94 -17.84 2.79
N ALA A 176 -2.61 -18.90 3.28
CA ALA A 176 -3.65 -19.59 2.51
C ALA A 176 -4.80 -18.66 2.09
N ALA A 177 -5.23 -17.75 2.97
CA ALA A 177 -6.27 -16.77 2.65
C ALA A 177 -5.80 -15.81 1.55
N VAL A 178 -4.55 -15.32 1.64
CA VAL A 178 -3.95 -14.46 0.62
C VAL A 178 -3.85 -15.17 -0.74
N GLN A 179 -3.45 -16.45 -0.75
CA GLN A 179 -3.35 -17.24 -1.98
C GLN A 179 -4.70 -17.45 -2.67
N GLN A 180 -5.78 -17.63 -1.90
CA GLN A 180 -7.12 -17.77 -2.45
C GLN A 180 -7.58 -16.46 -3.11
N LEU A 181 -7.42 -15.33 -2.43
CA LEU A 181 -7.79 -14.02 -2.96
C LEU A 181 -6.98 -13.65 -4.22
N ALA A 182 -5.67 -13.90 -4.20
CA ALA A 182 -4.76 -13.54 -5.29
C ALA A 182 -5.12 -14.18 -6.64
N GLN A 183 -5.80 -15.33 -6.65
CA GLN A 183 -6.23 -16.03 -7.87
C GLN A 183 -7.29 -15.28 -8.68
N THR A 184 -7.94 -14.28 -8.10
CA THR A 184 -9.08 -13.56 -8.70
C THR A 184 -8.78 -12.12 -9.07
N VAL A 185 -7.52 -11.68 -8.88
CA VAL A 185 -7.12 -10.30 -9.14
C VAL A 185 -7.13 -10.02 -10.64
N ASP A 186 -7.97 -9.07 -11.06
CA ASP A 186 -8.01 -8.52 -12.42
C ASP A 186 -7.70 -7.01 -12.39
N ARG A 187 -7.45 -6.39 -13.55
CA ARG A 187 -7.12 -4.96 -13.74
C ARG A 187 -8.10 -4.01 -13.06
N ARG A 188 -9.38 -4.39 -13.01
CA ARG A 188 -10.42 -3.69 -12.26
C ARG A 188 -10.78 -4.54 -11.06
N VAL A 189 -10.34 -4.11 -9.89
CA VAL A 189 -10.58 -4.84 -8.64
C VAL A 189 -11.80 -4.25 -7.97
N SER A 190 -12.79 -5.09 -7.68
CA SER A 190 -13.84 -4.78 -6.70
C SER A 190 -13.55 -5.61 -5.47
N ALA A 191 -13.31 -4.94 -4.34
CA ALA A 191 -12.95 -5.58 -3.09
C ALA A 191 -13.81 -5.07 -1.93
N GLN A 192 -13.98 -5.93 -0.93
CA GLN A 192 -14.63 -5.58 0.33
C GLN A 192 -13.78 -6.06 1.50
N VAL A 193 -13.66 -5.26 2.54
CA VAL A 193 -13.06 -5.64 3.82
C VAL A 193 -14.07 -5.38 4.93
N MET A 194 -14.40 -6.44 5.67
CA MET A 194 -15.27 -6.37 6.83
C MET A 194 -14.48 -6.77 8.07
N VAL A 195 -14.63 -6.01 9.15
CA VAL A 195 -13.96 -6.26 10.44
C VAL A 195 -15.02 -6.29 11.53
N ILE A 196 -15.11 -7.42 12.24
CA ILE A 196 -16.07 -7.63 13.33
C ILE A 196 -15.41 -8.49 14.40
N GLU A 197 -15.35 -7.99 15.62
CA GLU A 197 -14.77 -8.64 16.80
C GLU A 197 -13.34 -9.17 16.53
N GLY A 198 -12.53 -8.38 15.82
CA GLY A 198 -11.16 -8.73 15.40
C GLY A 198 -11.07 -9.79 14.30
N GLN A 199 -12.19 -10.35 13.84
CA GLN A 199 -12.25 -11.20 12.66
C GLN A 199 -12.34 -10.34 11.40
N VAL A 200 -11.58 -10.72 10.38
CA VAL A 200 -11.51 -10.03 9.11
C VAL A 200 -12.05 -10.93 8.01
N THR A 201 -13.04 -10.43 7.28
CA THR A 201 -13.49 -11.02 6.02
C THR A 201 -13.07 -10.11 4.87
N MET A 202 -12.33 -10.65 3.91
CA MET A 202 -12.01 -9.96 2.68
C MET A 202 -12.64 -10.68 1.50
N THR A 203 -13.28 -9.93 0.61
CA THR A 203 -13.83 -10.44 -0.66
C THR A 203 -13.13 -9.76 -1.82
N ILE A 204 -12.65 -10.54 -2.79
CA ILE A 204 -12.13 -10.04 -4.08
C ILE A 204 -12.67 -10.96 -5.18
N GLY A 205 -13.19 -10.38 -6.27
CA GLY A 205 -13.58 -11.16 -7.45
C GLY A 205 -14.61 -12.28 -7.17
N GLY A 206 -15.44 -12.11 -6.14
CA GLY A 206 -16.42 -13.11 -5.70
C GLY A 206 -15.86 -14.24 -4.82
N VAL A 207 -14.56 -14.21 -4.48
CA VAL A 207 -13.96 -15.09 -3.47
C VAL A 207 -13.87 -14.36 -2.15
N ASP A 208 -14.51 -14.94 -1.13
CA ASP A 208 -14.47 -14.51 0.25
C ASP A 208 -13.55 -15.41 1.09
N VAL A 209 -12.73 -14.78 1.93
CA VAL A 209 -11.92 -15.46 2.95
C VAL A 209 -12.13 -14.77 4.28
N THR A 210 -12.18 -15.56 5.34
CA THR A 210 -12.34 -15.05 6.71
C THR A 210 -11.24 -15.61 7.60
N PHE A 211 -10.62 -14.73 8.39
CA PHE A 211 -9.54 -15.10 9.30
C PHE A 211 -9.41 -14.08 10.44
N THR A 212 -8.73 -14.47 11.51
CA THR A 212 -8.33 -13.56 12.58
C THR A 212 -6.83 -13.25 12.42
N PRO A 213 -6.42 -11.98 12.21
CA PRO A 213 -5.01 -11.61 12.19
C PRO A 213 -4.33 -11.96 13.53
N ALA A 214 -3.13 -12.53 13.48
CA ALA A 214 -2.42 -12.99 14.67
C ALA A 214 -1.21 -12.09 14.97
N PRO A 215 -1.12 -11.45 16.15
CA PRO A 215 0.08 -10.72 16.53
C PRO A 215 1.28 -11.69 16.61
N LEU A 216 2.45 -11.20 16.23
CA LEU A 216 3.72 -11.90 16.43
C LEU A 216 4.49 -11.22 17.57
N GLU A 217 4.81 -12.01 18.59
CA GLU A 217 5.62 -11.61 19.75
C GLU A 217 7.11 -11.93 19.56
#